data_AF-A0A9D9I8F8-F1
#
_entry.id   AF-A0A9D9I8F8-F1
#
_cell.length_a   1.000
_cell.length_b   1.000
_cell.length_c   1.000
_cell.angle_alpha   90.00
_cell.angle_beta   90.00
_cell.angle_gamma   90.00
#
_symmetry.space_group_name_H-M   'P 1'
#
loop_
_entity.id
_entity.type
_entity.pdbx_description
1 polymer ?
#
loop_
_entity_poly.entity_id
_entity_poly.type
_entity_poly.pdbx_seq_one_letter_code
_entity_poly.pdbx_strand_id
1 'polypeptide(L)'
;MEEIIGTIRCDTFDKESKSEGTRAVLVGKDGREYKLYRKETYPVDDAILISFDGKEVQITGENEEDTGNFCVVSIKETNKTDNI
;
A
#
# COMPACT_ATOMS: atom_id res chain seq x y z
N MET A 1 1.11 -12.52 11.09
CA MET A 1 1.20 -11.20 10.48
C MET A 1 2.62 -10.99 10.00
N GLU A 2 2.78 -10.55 8.76
CA GLU A 2 4.06 -10.25 8.13
C GLU A 2 4.35 -8.75 8.21
N GLU A 3 5.63 -8.40 8.22
CA GLU A 3 6.12 -7.02 8.20
C GLU A 3 6.98 -6.81 6.96
N ILE A 4 6.63 -5.80 6.16
CA ILE A 4 7.31 -5.51 4.91
C ILE A 4 7.68 -4.03 4.88
N ILE A 5 8.94 -3.75 4.55
CA ILE A 5 9.43 -2.39 4.34
C ILE A 5 9.56 -2.15 2.84
N GLY A 6 9.00 -1.05 2.37
CA GLY A 6 9.01 -0.71 0.96
C GLY A 6 8.49 0.70 0.70
N THR A 7 8.41 1.06 -0.57
CA THR A 7 7.82 2.33 -1.01
C THR A 7 6.42 2.07 -1.52
N ILE A 8 5.44 2.84 -1.04
CA ILE A 8 4.09 2.80 -1.61
C ILE A 8 4.09 3.55 -2.93
N ARG A 9 3.45 2.96 -3.93
CA ARG A 9 3.12 3.57 -5.22
C ARG A 9 1.63 3.46 -5.46
N CYS A 10 1.02 4.55 -5.91
CA CYS A 10 -0.37 4.61 -6.28
C CYS A 10 -0.48 4.75 -7.79
N ASP A 11 -1.02 3.72 -8.44
CA ASP A 11 -1.27 3.72 -9.86
C ASP A 11 -2.76 3.97 -10.11
N THR A 12 -3.06 4.99 -10.91
CA THR A 12 -4.41 5.22 -11.42
C THR A 12 -4.64 4.34 -12.64
N PHE A 13 -5.72 3.58 -12.65
CA PHE A 13 -6.14 2.72 -13.75
C PHE A 13 -7.45 3.21 -14.37
N ASP A 14 -7.71 2.77 -15.61
CA ASP A 14 -8.94 3.10 -16.34
C ASP A 14 -9.25 4.61 -16.38
N LYS A 15 -8.22 5.43 -16.58
CA LYS A 15 -8.30 6.89 -16.61
C LYS A 15 -9.39 7.35 -17.60
N GLU A 16 -10.23 8.28 -17.18
CA GLU A 16 -11.38 8.81 -17.95
C GLU A 16 -12.54 7.80 -18.16
N SER A 17 -12.59 6.71 -17.37
CA SER A 17 -13.67 5.72 -17.38
C SER A 17 -14.54 5.80 -16.11
N LYS A 18 -15.79 5.28 -16.18
CA LYS A 18 -16.65 5.11 -14.99
C LYS A 18 -16.10 4.10 -13.98
N SER A 19 -15.09 3.34 -14.39
CA SER A 19 -14.37 2.37 -13.58
C SER A 19 -12.97 2.85 -13.19
N GLU A 20 -12.68 4.15 -13.37
CA GLU A 20 -11.43 4.75 -12.90
C GLU A 20 -11.25 4.49 -11.40
N GLY A 21 -10.03 4.18 -11.01
CA GLY A 21 -9.69 3.96 -9.62
C GLY A 21 -8.20 4.08 -9.36
N THR A 22 -7.85 4.32 -8.11
CA THR A 22 -6.45 4.34 -7.66
C THR A 22 -6.17 3.11 -6.80
N ARG A 23 -5.10 2.38 -7.14
CA ARG A 23 -4.64 1.22 -6.37
C ARG A 23 -3.28 1.49 -5.75
N ALA A 24 -3.15 1.20 -4.46
CA ALA A 24 -1.87 1.24 -3.77
C ALA A 24 -1.12 -0.10 -3.88
N VAL A 25 0.17 -0.03 -4.17
CA VAL A 25 1.09 -1.16 -4.23
C VAL A 25 2.31 -0.84 -3.38
N LEU A 26 2.76 -1.77 -2.54
CA LEU A 26 4.06 -1.67 -1.89
C LEU A 26 5.12 -2.33 -2.77
N VAL A 27 6.15 -1.56 -3.15
CA VAL A 27 7.37 -2.11 -3.73
C VAL A 27 8.35 -2.39 -2.59
N GLY A 28 8.50 -3.67 -2.22
CA GLY A 28 9.42 -4.11 -1.19
C GLY A 28 10.88 -3.85 -1.55
N LYS A 29 11.77 -3.81 -0.55
CA LYS A 29 13.21 -3.62 -0.77
C LYS A 29 13.86 -4.74 -1.58
N ASP A 30 13.23 -5.91 -1.60
CA ASP A 30 13.60 -7.06 -2.42
C ASP A 30 13.09 -6.98 -3.87
N GLY A 31 12.36 -5.91 -4.22
CA GLY A 31 11.81 -5.67 -5.55
C GLY A 31 10.47 -6.36 -5.82
N ARG A 32 9.91 -7.09 -4.84
CA ARG A 32 8.57 -7.67 -4.95
C ARG A 32 7.50 -6.61 -4.77
N GLU A 33 6.40 -6.77 -5.49
CA GLU A 33 5.26 -5.88 -5.44
C GLU A 33 4.10 -6.54 -4.69
N TYR A 34 3.51 -5.81 -3.74
CA TYR A 34 2.42 -6.28 -2.91
C TYR A 34 1.21 -5.36 -3.11
N LYS A 35 0.12 -5.91 -3.61
CA LYS A 35 -1.11 -5.13 -3.84
C LYS A 35 -1.81 -4.89 -2.51
N LEU A 36 -1.85 -3.64 -2.06
CA LEU A 36 -2.35 -3.29 -0.74
C LEU A 36 -3.87 -3.15 -0.73
N TYR A 37 -4.49 -3.59 0.35
CA TYR A 37 -5.87 -3.27 0.68
C TYR A 37 -6.09 -3.29 2.19
N ARG A 38 -7.20 -2.74 2.67
CA ARG A 38 -7.61 -2.84 4.09
C ARG A 38 -8.98 -3.50 4.15
N LYS A 39 -9.18 -4.45 5.08
CA LYS A 39 -10.40 -5.29 5.15
C LYS A 39 -11.71 -4.49 5.32
N GLU A 40 -11.65 -3.31 5.93
CA GLU A 40 -12.81 -2.44 6.18
C GLU A 40 -13.01 -1.35 5.12
N THR A 41 -12.15 -1.27 4.11
CA THR A 41 -12.19 -0.22 3.08
C THR A 41 -12.19 -0.85 1.68
N TYR A 42 -12.90 -0.23 0.74
CA TYR A 42 -12.82 -0.68 -0.65
C TYR A 42 -11.34 -0.59 -1.11
N PRO A 43 -10.80 -1.60 -1.81
CA PRO A 43 -9.39 -1.66 -2.22
C PRO A 43 -8.99 -0.56 -3.23
N VAL A 44 -9.97 0.20 -3.70
CA VAL A 44 -9.83 1.29 -4.66
C VAL A 44 -10.10 2.60 -3.93
N ASP A 45 -9.23 3.59 -4.15
CA ASP A 45 -9.31 4.93 -3.56
C ASP A 45 -9.21 4.98 -2.02
N ASP A 46 -8.45 4.05 -1.44
CA ASP A 46 -8.16 4.07 -0.02
C ASP A 46 -7.30 5.30 0.34
N ALA A 47 -7.96 6.35 0.82
CA ALA A 47 -7.34 7.64 1.13
C ALA A 47 -6.17 7.53 2.12
N ILE A 48 -6.19 6.54 3.02
CA ILE A 48 -5.07 6.31 3.94
C ILE A 48 -3.87 5.83 3.14
N LEU A 49 -4.01 4.79 2.32
CA LEU A 49 -2.90 4.26 1.52
C LEU A 49 -2.38 5.29 0.51
N ILE A 50 -3.28 6.06 -0.12
CA ILE A 50 -2.93 7.13 -1.07
C ILE A 50 -2.10 8.23 -0.40
N SER A 51 -2.35 8.54 0.87
CA SER A 51 -1.55 9.55 1.60
C SER A 51 -0.07 9.18 1.81
N PHE A 52 0.29 7.92 1.56
CA PHE A 52 1.66 7.41 1.60
C PHE A 52 2.27 7.21 0.21
N ASP A 53 1.63 7.69 -0.86
CA ASP A 53 2.21 7.61 -2.20
C ASP A 53 3.62 8.21 -2.26
N GLY A 54 4.56 7.44 -2.81
CA GLY A 54 5.98 7.79 -2.89
C GLY A 54 6.77 7.68 -1.57
N LYS A 55 6.15 7.28 -0.46
CA LYS A 55 6.81 7.23 0.85
C LYS A 55 7.34 5.83 1.19
N GLU A 56 8.51 5.79 1.84
CA GLU A 56 9.00 4.56 2.47
C GLU A 56 8.24 4.32 3.78
N VAL A 57 7.66 3.14 3.89
CA VAL A 57 6.84 2.73 5.01
C VAL A 57 7.19 1.30 5.43
N GLN A 58 6.91 1.01 6.69
CA GLN A 58 6.75 -0.34 7.21
C GLN A 58 5.26 -0.63 7.30
N ILE A 59 4.81 -1.67 6.59
CA ILE A 59 3.45 -2.21 6.74
C ILE A 59 3.48 -3.50 7.55
N THR A 60 2.42 -3.72 8.32
CA THR A 60 2.17 -4.98 9.02
C THR A 60 0.81 -5.51 8.58
N GLY A 61 0.70 -6.80 8.29
CA GLY A 61 -0.55 -7.35 7.79
C GLY A 61 -0.52 -8.84 7.48
N GLU A 62 -1.43 -9.26 6.61
CA GLU A 62 -1.59 -10.64 6.15
C GLU A 62 -1.40 -10.69 4.63
N ASN A 63 -0.47 -11.54 4.18
CA ASN A 63 -0.24 -11.78 2.76
C ASN A 63 -1.17 -12.88 2.25
N GLU A 64 -1.90 -12.59 1.20
CA GLU A 64 -2.77 -13.55 0.51
C GLU A 64 -2.04 -14.09 -0.71
N GLU A 65 -1.28 -15.17 -0.52
CA GLU A 65 -0.42 -15.76 -1.54
C GLU A 65 -1.19 -16.14 -2.82
N ASP A 66 -2.43 -16.61 -2.69
CA ASP A 66 -3.30 -16.98 -3.82
C ASP A 66 -3.66 -15.81 -4.74
N THR A 67 -3.72 -14.58 -4.21
CA THR A 67 -4.16 -13.40 -4.97
C THR A 67 -3.04 -12.38 -5.19
N GLY A 68 -1.91 -12.53 -4.49
CA GLY A 68 -0.83 -11.55 -4.44
C GLY A 68 -1.25 -10.23 -3.76
N ASN A 69 -2.34 -10.25 -3.00
CA ASN A 69 -2.80 -9.11 -2.23
C ASN A 69 -2.20 -9.15 -0.81
N PHE A 70 -2.09 -7.99 -0.19
CA PHE A 70 -1.62 -7.84 1.17
C PHE A 70 -2.63 -7.00 1.96
N CYS A 71 -3.27 -7.63 2.94
CA CYS A 71 -4.21 -7.00 3.85
C CYS A 71 -3.43 -6.19 4.89
N VAL A 72 -3.43 -4.87 4.73
CA VAL A 72 -2.73 -3.95 5.62
C VAL A 72 -3.53 -3.77 6.91
N VAL A 73 -2.90 -4.09 8.04
CA VAL A 73 -3.43 -3.87 9.39
C VAL A 73 -2.84 -2.58 9.98
N SER A 74 -1.57 -2.30 9.71
CA SER A 74 -0.87 -1.11 10.21
C SER A 74 0.13 -0.59 9.19
N ILE A 75 0.36 0.72 9.20
CA ILE A 75 1.33 1.43 8.36
C ILE A 75 2.08 2.45 9.21
N LYS A 76 3.40 2.53 9.02
CA LYS A 76 4.27 3.49 9.69
C LYS A 76 5.28 4.04 8.70
N GLU A 77 5.45 5.35 8.63
CA GLU A 77 6.52 5.96 7.85
C GLU A 77 7.87 5.63 8.51
N THR A 78 8.83 5.17 7.72
CA THR A 78 10.18 4.89 8.23
C THR A 78 11.00 6.17 8.41
N ASN A 79 10.58 7.27 7.76
CA ASN A 79 11.25 8.57 7.79
C ASN A 79 10.71 9.55 8.85
N LYS A 80 10.23 9.08 10.00
CA LYS A 80 10.13 9.98 11.17
C LYS A 80 11.53 10.27 11.69
N THR A 81 12.17 11.28 11.10
CA THR A 81 13.15 12.08 11.83
C THR A 81 12.34 12.89 12.82
N ASP A 82 12.19 12.39 14.04
CA ASP A 82 11.87 13.22 15.20
C ASP A 82 13.01 14.23 15.32
N ASN A 83 12.88 15.37 14.64
CA ASN A 83 13.70 16.54 14.89
C ASN A 83 13.29 17.08 16.27
N ILE A 84 14.12 16.72 17.27
CA ILE A 84 14.50 17.42 18.51
C ILE A 84 13.48 18.41 19.08
#